data_AF-A0A2U8PFN2-F1
#
_entry.id   AF-A0A2U8PFN2-F1
#
_cell.length_a   1.000
_cell.length_b   1.000
_cell.length_c   1.000
_cell.angle_alpha   90.00
_cell.angle_beta   90.00
_cell.angle_gamma   90.00
#
_symmetry.space_group_name_H-M   'P 1'
#
loop_
_entity.id
_entity.type
_entity.pdbx_description
1 polymer ?
#
loop_
_entity_poly.entity_id
_entity_poly.type
_entity_poly.pdbx_seq_one_letter_code
_entity_poly.pdbx_strand_id
1 'polypeptide(L)'
;MSAAAISPNLFEAARLGDPHAIASLLETAQPDIRRYARATCRSSADAEDAAQEALWILFRHVGTIRSLLAFSAWLFSVVRRECLRLARKAGLARPIDESEAEALLLTRPEADLRLDVAAAFEALPPHYRDVALMRDVKEMTIEEIAVALGASRQTVKARLHRARALMREYLTR
;
A
#
# COMPACT_ATOMS: atom_id res chain seq x y z
N MET A 1 6.64 -11.01 -13.72
CA MET A 1 6.56 -9.75 -14.48
C MET A 1 5.35 -9.83 -15.42
N SER A 2 4.12 -9.58 -14.95
CA SER A 2 2.88 -9.61 -15.78
C SER A 2 2.30 -8.22 -16.04
N ALA A 3 2.56 -7.24 -15.18
CA ALA A 3 2.18 -5.83 -15.39
C ALA A 3 2.80 -5.20 -16.65
N ALA A 4 3.86 -5.80 -17.21
CA ALA A 4 4.47 -5.39 -18.47
C ALA A 4 3.56 -5.62 -19.70
N ALA A 5 2.48 -6.39 -19.57
CA ALA A 5 1.54 -6.68 -20.66
C ALA A 5 0.32 -5.74 -20.71
N ILE A 6 0.15 -4.84 -19.73
CA ILE A 6 -0.98 -3.90 -19.70
C ILE A 6 -0.63 -2.71 -20.57
N SER A 7 -1.27 -2.59 -21.74
CA SER A 7 -1.07 -1.43 -22.61
C SER A 7 -1.69 -0.16 -22.00
N PRO A 8 -1.15 1.04 -22.30
CA PRO A 8 -1.75 2.30 -21.86
C PRO A 8 -3.22 2.42 -22.29
N ASN A 9 -3.55 2.04 -23.52
CA ASN A 9 -4.92 2.12 -24.03
C ASN A 9 -5.89 1.21 -23.26
N LEU A 10 -5.47 -0.02 -22.95
CA LEU A 10 -6.26 -0.95 -22.14
C LEU A 10 -6.53 -0.38 -20.75
N PHE A 11 -5.49 0.17 -20.11
CA PHE A 11 -5.60 0.76 -18.77
C PHE A 11 -6.53 1.98 -18.77
N GLU A 12 -6.39 2.87 -19.75
CA GLU A 12 -7.22 4.07 -19.86
C GLU A 12 -8.70 3.73 -20.10
N ALA A 13 -8.99 2.80 -21.02
CA ALA A 13 -10.36 2.32 -21.27
C ALA A 13 -10.99 1.70 -20.01
N ALA A 14 -10.23 0.87 -19.29
CA ALA A 14 -10.70 0.29 -18.04
C ALA A 14 -10.96 1.37 -16.97
N ARG A 15 -10.09 2.39 -16.87
CA ARG A 15 -10.28 3.52 -15.94
C ARG A 15 -11.53 4.34 -16.25
N LEU A 16 -11.88 4.44 -17.53
CA LEU A 16 -13.10 5.12 -18.00
C LEU A 16 -14.37 4.27 -17.88
N GLY A 17 -14.26 3.01 -17.45
CA GLY A 17 -15.40 2.15 -17.15
C GLY A 17 -15.80 1.19 -18.28
N ASP A 18 -14.97 0.99 -19.30
CA ASP A 18 -15.22 -0.01 -20.34
C ASP A 18 -15.23 -1.43 -19.71
N PRO A 19 -16.35 -2.17 -19.76
CA PRO A 19 -16.46 -3.48 -19.11
C PRO A 19 -15.49 -4.53 -19.68
N HIS A 20 -15.23 -4.52 -20.99
CA HIS A 20 -14.33 -5.47 -21.64
C HIS A 20 -12.86 -5.16 -21.30
N ALA A 21 -12.52 -3.88 -21.26
CA ALA A 21 -11.20 -3.44 -20.82
C ALA A 21 -10.95 -3.78 -19.35
N ILE A 22 -11.95 -3.61 -18.48
CA ILE A 22 -11.85 -4.00 -17.07
C ILE A 22 -11.62 -5.51 -16.93
N ALA A 23 -12.40 -6.34 -17.63
CA ALA A 23 -12.22 -7.79 -17.60
C ALA A 23 -10.79 -8.19 -18.04
N SER A 24 -10.34 -7.65 -19.17
CA SER A 24 -9.00 -7.93 -19.71
C SER A 24 -7.88 -7.44 -18.76
N LEU A 25 -8.08 -6.30 -18.10
CA LEU A 25 -7.15 -5.78 -17.09
C LEU A 25 -7.07 -6.71 -15.87
N LEU A 26 -8.21 -7.21 -15.38
CA LEU A 26 -8.27 -8.13 -14.24
C LEU A 26 -7.56 -9.45 -14.55
N GLU A 27 -7.82 -10.03 -15.71
CA GLU A 27 -7.17 -11.27 -16.16
C GLU A 27 -5.65 -11.10 -16.26
N THR A 28 -5.20 -9.98 -16.83
CA THR A 28 -3.77 -9.68 -16.99
C THR A 28 -3.07 -9.43 -15.65
N ALA A 29 -3.77 -8.80 -14.70
CA ALA A 29 -3.24 -8.46 -13.37
C ALA A 29 -3.27 -9.63 -12.38
N GLN A 30 -4.19 -10.60 -12.56
CA GLN A 30 -4.41 -11.71 -11.62
C GLN A 30 -3.14 -12.52 -11.28
N PRO A 31 -2.27 -12.91 -12.24
CA PRO A 31 -1.04 -13.65 -11.92
C PRO A 31 -0.08 -12.85 -11.02
N ASP A 32 0.02 -11.55 -11.24
CA ASP A 32 0.85 -10.66 -10.42
C ASP A 32 0.27 -10.49 -9.01
N ILE A 33 -1.04 -10.28 -8.90
CA ILE A 33 -1.76 -10.19 -7.62
C ILE A 33 -1.54 -11.47 -6.80
N ARG A 34 -1.74 -12.64 -7.41
CA ARG A 34 -1.52 -13.94 -6.74
C ARG A 34 -0.08 -14.13 -6.31
N ARG A 35 0.90 -13.74 -7.15
CA ARG A 35 2.31 -13.80 -6.78
C ARG A 35 2.61 -12.91 -5.58
N TYR A 36 2.14 -11.67 -5.59
CA TYR A 36 2.35 -10.74 -4.47
C TYR A 36 1.68 -11.25 -3.18
N ALA A 37 0.47 -11.80 -3.28
CA ALA A 37 -0.25 -12.33 -2.13
C ALA A 37 0.50 -13.50 -1.51
N ARG A 38 0.96 -14.47 -2.31
CA ARG A 38 1.76 -15.61 -1.84
C ARG A 38 3.09 -15.19 -1.20
N ALA A 39 3.70 -14.11 -1.69
CA ALA A 39 4.94 -13.59 -1.13
C ALA A 39 4.74 -12.78 0.18
N THR A 40 3.52 -12.32 0.45
CA THR A 40 3.24 -11.35 1.54
C THR A 40 2.38 -11.93 2.66
N CYS A 41 1.39 -12.75 2.32
CA CYS A 41 0.49 -13.39 3.28
C CYS A 41 1.20 -14.53 4.01
N ARG A 42 0.79 -14.80 5.27
CA ARG A 42 1.39 -15.84 6.11
C ARG A 42 0.97 -17.26 5.73
N SER A 43 -0.24 -17.43 5.18
CA SER A 43 -0.76 -18.73 4.77
C SER A 43 -1.22 -18.72 3.32
N SER A 44 -1.29 -19.90 2.70
CA SER A 44 -1.82 -20.05 1.34
C SER A 44 -3.31 -19.70 1.24
N ALA A 45 -4.07 -19.96 2.31
CA ALA A 45 -5.48 -19.59 2.39
C ALA A 45 -5.66 -18.07 2.40
N ASP A 46 -4.93 -17.36 3.26
CA ASP A 46 -4.96 -15.90 3.31
C ASP A 46 -4.49 -15.29 1.99
N ALA A 47 -3.51 -15.91 1.31
CA ALA A 47 -3.03 -15.45 0.03
C ALA A 47 -4.12 -15.51 -1.07
N GLU A 48 -4.92 -16.57 -1.10
CA GLU A 48 -6.01 -16.67 -2.07
C GLU A 48 -7.14 -15.68 -1.73
N ASP A 49 -7.51 -15.57 -0.45
CA ASP A 49 -8.53 -14.61 0.01
C ASP A 49 -8.11 -13.16 -0.28
N ALA A 50 -6.87 -12.79 0.03
CA ALA A 50 -6.32 -11.47 -0.26
C ALA A 50 -6.25 -11.19 -1.77
N ALA A 51 -5.92 -12.20 -2.59
CA ALA A 51 -5.91 -12.05 -4.04
C ALA A 51 -7.30 -11.79 -4.61
N GLN A 52 -8.32 -12.51 -4.12
CA GLN A 52 -9.72 -12.30 -4.53
C GLN A 52 -10.21 -10.90 -4.13
N GLU A 53 -9.96 -10.50 -2.89
CA GLU A 53 -10.35 -9.17 -2.40
C GLU A 53 -9.62 -8.06 -3.19
N ALA A 54 -8.33 -8.24 -3.50
CA ALA A 54 -7.57 -7.29 -4.31
C ALA A 54 -8.13 -7.14 -5.73
N LEU A 55 -8.55 -8.24 -6.37
CA LEU A 55 -9.21 -8.20 -7.68
C LEU A 55 -10.55 -7.46 -7.61
N TRP A 56 -11.35 -7.71 -6.58
CA TRP A 56 -12.62 -7.02 -6.38
C TRP A 56 -12.44 -5.51 -6.13
N ILE A 57 -11.43 -5.14 -5.32
CA ILE A 57 -11.07 -3.74 -5.09
C ILE A 57 -10.59 -3.09 -6.38
N LEU A 58 -9.79 -3.79 -7.20
CA LEU A 58 -9.37 -3.31 -8.51
C LEU A 58 -10.58 -3.04 -9.41
N PHE A 59 -11.49 -4.02 -9.56
CA PHE A 59 -12.71 -3.86 -10.34
C PHE A 59 -13.49 -2.58 -9.94
N ARG A 60 -13.68 -2.37 -8.64
CA ARG A 60 -14.44 -1.22 -8.13
C ARG A 60 -13.74 0.13 -8.22
N HIS A 61 -12.41 0.15 -8.13
CA HIS A 61 -11.66 1.39 -7.91
C HIS A 61 -10.61 1.67 -8.99
N VAL A 62 -10.58 0.90 -10.08
CA VAL A 62 -9.69 1.14 -11.22
C VAL A 62 -9.77 2.58 -11.71
N GLY A 63 -10.98 3.17 -11.74
CA GLY A 63 -11.23 4.58 -12.10
C GLY A 63 -10.47 5.61 -11.26
N THR A 64 -10.03 5.26 -10.05
CA THR A 64 -9.31 6.15 -9.13
C THR A 64 -7.79 6.13 -9.31
N ILE A 65 -7.27 5.18 -10.10
CA ILE A 65 -5.83 4.99 -10.29
C ILE A 65 -5.34 6.02 -11.30
N ARG A 66 -4.45 6.92 -10.85
CA ARG A 66 -4.08 8.13 -11.61
C ARG A 66 -3.31 7.84 -12.90
N SER A 67 -2.57 6.75 -12.97
CA SER A 67 -1.75 6.41 -14.14
C SER A 67 -1.32 4.94 -14.12
N LEU A 68 -0.94 4.42 -15.30
CA LEU A 68 -0.38 3.08 -15.44
C LEU A 68 0.93 2.90 -14.64
N LEU A 69 1.76 3.93 -14.54
CA LEU A 69 2.99 3.89 -13.72
C LEU A 69 2.69 3.68 -12.23
N ALA A 70 1.57 4.21 -11.73
CA ALA A 70 1.15 4.03 -10.34
C ALA A 70 0.46 2.67 -10.09
N PHE A 71 0.07 1.95 -11.15
CA PHE A 71 -0.76 0.75 -11.06
C PHE A 71 -0.08 -0.38 -10.28
N SER A 72 1.19 -0.67 -10.56
CA SER A 72 1.93 -1.76 -9.91
C SER A 72 2.11 -1.51 -8.40
N ALA A 73 2.49 -0.29 -8.03
CA ALA A 73 2.63 0.13 -6.64
C ALA A 73 1.27 0.12 -5.91
N TRP A 74 0.20 0.53 -6.60
CA TRP A 74 -1.16 0.48 -6.07
C TRP A 74 -1.61 -0.97 -5.81
N LEU A 75 -1.41 -1.89 -6.76
CA LEU A 75 -1.72 -3.31 -6.60
C LEU A 75 -0.98 -3.93 -5.43
N PHE A 76 0.33 -3.70 -5.34
CA PHE A 76 1.14 -4.19 -4.23
C PHE A 76 0.60 -3.68 -2.88
N SER A 77 0.26 -2.39 -2.80
CA SER A 77 -0.29 -1.77 -1.59
C SER A 77 -1.64 -2.37 -1.18
N VAL A 78 -2.52 -2.68 -2.14
CA VAL A 78 -3.81 -3.32 -1.88
C VAL A 78 -3.60 -4.74 -1.35
N VAL A 79 -2.82 -5.55 -2.05
CA VAL A 79 -2.54 -6.94 -1.65
C VAL A 79 -1.93 -7.00 -0.25
N ARG A 80 -0.91 -6.17 0.01
CA ARG A 80 -0.25 -6.11 1.32
C ARG A 80 -1.23 -5.76 2.44
N ARG A 81 -2.11 -4.77 2.20
CA ARG A 81 -3.13 -4.37 3.17
C ARG A 81 -4.11 -5.52 3.46
N GLU A 82 -4.57 -6.23 2.44
CA GLU A 82 -5.50 -7.35 2.65
C GLU A 82 -4.84 -8.53 3.39
N CYS A 83 -3.59 -8.86 3.05
CA CYS A 83 -2.80 -9.85 3.81
C CYS A 83 -2.68 -9.46 5.29
N LEU A 84 -2.38 -8.19 5.60
CA LEU A 84 -2.28 -7.75 6.98
C LEU A 84 -3.64 -7.74 7.69
N ARG A 85 -4.71 -7.35 7.00
CA ARG A 85 -6.08 -7.37 7.54
C ARG A 85 -6.48 -8.79 7.95
N LEU A 86 -6.18 -9.79 7.12
CA LEU A 86 -6.45 -11.21 7.42
C LEU A 86 -5.59 -11.70 8.60
N ALA A 87 -4.29 -11.36 8.62
CA ALA A 87 -3.41 -11.69 9.74
C ALA A 87 -3.88 -11.07 11.07
N ARG A 88 -4.37 -9.82 11.06
CA ARG A 88 -4.99 -9.15 12.23
C ARG A 88 -6.25 -9.88 12.68
N LYS A 89 -7.13 -10.24 11.74
CA LYS A 89 -8.38 -10.96 12.02
C LYS A 89 -8.12 -12.32 12.68
N ALA A 90 -7.05 -13.00 12.30
CA ALA A 90 -6.64 -14.26 12.89
C ALA A 90 -5.99 -14.12 14.29
N GLY A 91 -5.86 -12.89 14.82
CA GLY A 91 -5.12 -12.63 16.07
C GLY A 91 -3.60 -12.80 15.94
N LEU A 92 -3.10 -12.93 14.70
CA LEU A 92 -1.70 -13.24 14.40
C LEU A 92 -0.85 -12.01 14.07
N ALA A 93 -1.48 -10.84 13.92
CA ALA A 93 -0.76 -9.57 13.96
C ALA A 93 -0.50 -9.19 15.43
N ARG A 94 0.54 -9.79 16.01
CA ARG A 94 1.07 -9.32 17.30
C ARG A 94 1.44 -7.84 17.15
N PRO A 95 1.17 -6.97 18.14
CA PRO A 95 1.90 -5.72 18.27
C PRO A 95 3.38 -6.06 18.16
N ILE A 96 4.12 -5.32 17.34
CA ILE A 96 5.57 -5.50 17.28
C ILE A 96 6.07 -5.24 18.70
N ASP A 97 6.70 -6.25 19.30
CA ASP A 97 7.37 -6.09 20.58
C ASP A 97 8.50 -5.07 20.36
N GLU A 98 8.57 -4.03 21.19
CA GLU A 98 9.58 -2.96 21.05
C GLU A 98 11.00 -3.54 21.00
N SER A 99 11.24 -4.65 21.71
CA SER A 99 12.53 -5.36 21.69
C SER A 99 12.82 -6.07 20.35
N GLU A 100 11.80 -6.59 19.67
CA GLU A 100 11.94 -7.22 18.35
C GLU A 100 12.14 -6.17 17.24
N ALA A 101 11.47 -5.02 17.35
CA ALA A 101 11.69 -3.88 16.44
C ALA A 101 13.13 -3.36 16.50
N GLU A 102 13.68 -3.25 17.71
CA GLU A 102 15.05 -2.79 17.94
C GLU A 102 16.08 -3.78 17.39
N ALA A 103 15.86 -5.09 17.56
CA ALA A 103 16.71 -6.14 16.98
C ALA A 103 16.70 -6.14 15.44
N LEU A 104 15.54 -5.88 14.80
CA LEU A 104 15.42 -5.78 13.34
C LEU A 104 16.07 -4.52 12.77
N LEU A 105 16.09 -3.42 13.54
CA LEU A 105 16.79 -2.18 13.19
C LEU A 105 18.32 -2.37 13.22
N LEU A 106 18.81 -3.23 14.11
CA LEU A 106 20.23 -3.56 14.27
C LEU A 106 20.75 -4.52 13.18
N THR A 107 19.88 -5.32 12.56
CA THR A 107 20.22 -6.17 11.41
C THR A 107 20.02 -5.40 10.11
N ARG A 108 20.99 -4.53 9.76
CA ARG A 108 20.97 -3.78 8.50
C ARG A 108 21.43 -4.66 7.31
N PRO A 109 20.61 -4.85 6.26
CA PRO A 109 21.13 -5.06 4.92
C PRO A 109 21.60 -3.71 4.36
N GLU A 110 22.63 -3.78 3.52
CA GLU A 110 23.44 -2.74 2.87
C GLU A 110 22.84 -1.32 2.76
N ALA A 111 23.67 -0.33 3.13
CA ALA A 111 23.34 1.07 3.32
C ALA A 111 23.02 1.87 2.03
N ASP A 112 23.35 1.35 0.86
CA ASP A 112 23.32 2.13 -0.39
C ASP A 112 21.96 2.23 -1.08
N LEU A 113 20.96 1.42 -0.68
CA LEU A 113 19.60 1.47 -1.26
C LEU A 113 18.53 1.93 -0.27
N ARG A 114 18.90 2.13 1.01
CA ARG A 114 18.08 2.88 1.96
C ARG A 114 18.39 4.36 1.77
N LEU A 115 17.74 4.98 0.79
CA LEU A 115 17.35 6.39 0.95
C LEU A 115 16.80 6.49 2.38
N ASP A 116 17.34 7.37 3.22
CA ASP A 116 17.10 7.34 4.67
C ASP A 116 15.63 7.72 4.97
N VAL A 117 14.73 6.75 4.79
CA VAL A 117 13.29 6.89 5.00
C VAL A 117 13.03 7.27 6.46
N ALA A 118 13.84 6.78 7.39
CA ALA A 118 13.76 7.15 8.80
C ALA A 118 14.08 8.65 8.98
N ALA A 119 15.17 9.14 8.39
CA ALA A 119 15.46 10.58 8.40
C ALA A 119 14.38 11.41 7.68
N ALA A 120 13.78 10.89 6.62
CA ALA A 120 12.67 11.55 5.94
C ALA A 120 11.42 11.68 6.83
N PHE A 121 11.13 10.68 7.68
CA PHE A 121 10.08 10.78 8.70
C PHE A 121 10.47 11.80 9.79
N GLU A 122 11.73 11.79 10.24
CA GLU A 122 12.22 12.75 11.25
C GLU A 122 12.21 14.20 10.76
N ALA A 123 12.38 14.44 9.46
CA ALA A 123 12.29 15.77 8.88
C ALA A 123 10.85 16.33 8.82
N LEU A 124 9.82 15.50 9.02
CA LEU A 124 8.43 15.94 8.98
C LEU A 124 8.00 16.66 10.26
N PRO A 125 7.20 17.76 10.14
CA PRO A 125 6.43 18.29 11.26
C PRO A 125 5.58 17.20 11.94
N PRO A 126 5.41 17.23 13.28
CA PRO A 126 4.81 16.12 14.04
C PRO A 126 3.45 15.67 13.51
N HIS A 127 2.55 16.60 13.21
CA HIS A 127 1.20 16.30 12.72
C HIS A 127 1.17 15.66 11.31
N TYR A 128 2.21 15.83 10.51
CA TYR A 128 2.38 15.11 9.24
C TYR A 128 3.07 13.76 9.45
N ARG A 129 4.07 13.72 10.33
CA ARG A 129 4.76 12.49 10.73
C ARG A 129 3.79 11.48 11.32
N ASP A 130 2.92 11.88 12.24
CA ASP A 130 1.95 11.00 12.90
C ASP A 130 1.02 10.35 11.89
N VAL A 131 0.44 11.14 10.99
CA VAL A 131 -0.47 10.63 9.95
C VAL A 131 0.26 9.70 8.98
N ALA A 132 1.49 10.05 8.58
CA ALA A 132 2.29 9.20 7.70
C ALA A 132 2.73 7.90 8.39
N LEU A 133 3.14 7.95 9.65
CA LEU A 133 3.56 6.77 10.41
C LEU A 133 2.37 5.86 10.68
N MET A 134 1.23 6.41 11.09
CA MET A 134 0.01 5.63 11.25
C MET A 134 -0.44 4.99 9.94
N ARG A 135 -0.31 5.69 8.81
CA ARG A 135 -0.75 5.17 7.51
C ARG A 135 0.23 4.20 6.86
N ASP A 136 1.49 4.58 6.77
CA ASP A 136 2.51 3.93 5.93
C ASP A 136 3.35 2.92 6.72
N VAL A 137 3.41 3.04 8.06
CA VAL A 137 4.09 2.09 8.95
C VAL A 137 3.10 1.21 9.71
N LYS A 138 2.12 1.81 10.39
CA LYS A 138 1.10 1.07 11.17
C LYS A 138 -0.07 0.57 10.33
N GLU A 139 -0.13 0.92 9.03
CA GLU A 139 -1.16 0.49 8.07
C GLU A 139 -2.60 0.71 8.54
N MET A 140 -2.82 1.78 9.30
CA MET A 140 -4.16 2.19 9.71
C MET A 140 -4.91 2.78 8.51
N THR A 141 -6.20 2.51 8.43
CA THR A 141 -7.12 3.14 7.47
C THR A 141 -7.28 4.63 7.77
N ILE A 142 -7.76 5.40 6.79
CA ILE A 142 -7.99 6.84 6.98
C ILE A 142 -9.02 7.06 8.09
N GLU A 143 -10.02 6.18 8.16
CA GLU A 143 -11.05 6.13 9.20
C GLU A 143 -10.45 5.87 10.58
N GLU A 144 -9.61 4.85 10.74
CA GLU A 144 -8.93 4.57 12.03
C GLU A 144 -8.03 5.72 12.46
N ILE A 145 -7.30 6.35 11.53
CA ILE A 145 -6.44 7.51 11.82
C ILE A 145 -7.28 8.72 12.23
N ALA A 146 -8.42 8.95 11.55
CA ALA A 146 -9.34 10.04 11.86
C ALA A 146 -9.87 9.91 13.30
N VAL A 147 -10.27 8.69 13.69
CA VAL A 147 -10.70 8.39 15.06
C VAL A 147 -9.55 8.58 16.05
N ALA A 148 -8.37 8.02 15.77
CA ALA A 148 -7.21 8.09 16.67
C ALA A 148 -6.71 9.53 16.91
N LEU A 149 -6.83 10.41 15.92
CA LEU A 149 -6.38 11.80 16.00
C LEU A 149 -7.49 12.81 16.33
N GLY A 150 -8.74 12.36 16.51
CA GLY A 150 -9.89 13.24 16.69
C GLY A 150 -10.08 14.24 15.52
N ALA A 151 -9.74 13.82 14.30
CA ALA A 151 -9.72 14.68 13.11
C ALA A 151 -10.70 14.19 12.03
N SER A 152 -11.08 15.07 11.11
CA SER A 152 -11.92 14.65 9.97
C SER A 152 -11.12 13.82 8.97
N ARG A 153 -11.78 12.92 8.22
CA ARG A 153 -11.14 12.17 7.12
C ARG A 153 -10.49 13.07 6.08
N GLN A 154 -11.07 14.25 5.82
CA GLN A 154 -10.51 15.23 4.89
C GLN A 154 -9.19 15.80 5.41
N THR A 155 -9.13 16.13 6.70
CA THR A 155 -7.90 16.58 7.37
C THR A 155 -6.81 15.51 7.31
N VAL A 156 -7.15 14.25 7.59
CA VAL A 156 -6.20 13.12 7.49
C VAL A 156 -5.67 12.97 6.07
N LYS A 157 -6.55 12.99 5.06
CA LYS A 157 -6.15 12.93 3.63
C LYS A 157 -5.21 14.07 3.24
N ALA A 158 -5.54 15.30 3.66
CA ALA A 158 -4.73 16.48 3.37
C ALA A 158 -3.34 16.40 4.03
N ARG A 159 -3.29 16.03 5.32
CA ARG A 159 -2.03 15.85 6.07
C ARG A 159 -1.17 14.74 5.47
N LEU A 160 -1.76 13.59 5.12
CA LEU A 160 -1.04 12.48 4.50
C LEU A 160 -0.45 12.88 3.13
N HIS A 161 -1.23 13.59 2.31
CA HIS A 161 -0.76 14.09 1.03
C HIS A 161 0.44 15.02 1.21
N ARG A 162 0.37 15.96 2.16
CA ARG A 162 1.46 16.88 2.44
C ARG A 162 2.70 16.17 2.99
N ALA A 163 2.51 15.23 3.91
CA ALA A 163 3.58 14.40 4.46
C ALA A 163 4.37 13.68 3.35
N ARG A 164 3.66 13.00 2.45
CA ARG A 164 4.29 12.27 1.33
C ARG A 164 4.98 13.18 0.31
N ALA A 165 4.48 14.40 0.12
CA ALA A 165 5.14 15.39 -0.73
C ALA A 165 6.50 15.81 -0.14
N LEU A 166 6.52 16.15 1.16
CA LEU A 166 7.73 16.53 1.88
C LEU A 166 8.75 15.38 1.96
N MET A 167 8.30 14.16 2.24
CA MET A 167 9.18 12.99 2.23
C MET A 167 9.79 12.76 0.84
N ARG A 168 9.02 12.95 -0.23
CA ARG A 168 9.56 12.82 -1.59
C ARG A 168 10.63 13.86 -1.86
N GLU A 169 10.39 15.13 -1.53
CA GLU A 169 11.39 16.21 -1.68
C GLU A 169 12.69 15.89 -0.94
N TYR A 170 12.59 15.30 0.26
CA TYR A 170 13.76 14.88 1.04
C TYR A 170 14.51 13.71 0.41
N LEU A 171 13.80 12.70 -0.10
CA LEU A 171 14.38 11.49 -0.68
C LEU A 171 14.88 11.69 -2.13
N THR A 172 14.55 12.81 -2.77
CA THR A 172 15.04 13.15 -4.13
C THR A 172 16.16 14.19 -4.11
N ARG A 173 16.61 14.63 -2.94
CA ARG A 173 17.81 15.46 -2.75
C ARG A 173 19.03 14.57 -2.56
#